data_AF-A0A942Y8P3-F1
#
_entry.id   AF-A0A942Y8P3-F1
#
_cell.length_a   1.000
_cell.length_b   1.000
_cell.length_c   1.000
_cell.angle_alpha   90.00
_cell.angle_beta   90.00
_cell.angle_gamma   90.00
#
_symmetry.space_group_name_H-M   'P 1'
#
loop_
_entity.id
_entity.type
_entity.pdbx_description
1 polymer ?
#
loop_
_entity_poly.entity_id
_entity_poly.type
_entity_poly.pdbx_seq_one_letter_code
_entity_poly.pdbx_strand_id
1 'polypeptide(L)'
;MADGRLETLGFLARDGAQSIASLARLRRVRHQTMSTVVADLERQGLVGRTPDPDDARGVLVTITPAGDAVVQESRTSRARRMLAAADAALDEDERATLVRAAAVLDKLAAALRASEPD
;
A
#
# COMPACT_ATOMS: atom_id res chain seq x y z
N MET A 1 0.65 -10.67 -10.94
CA MET A 1 -0.35 -11.09 -9.92
C MET A 1 0.12 -10.83 -8.49
N ALA A 2 1.36 -11.16 -8.08
CA ALA A 2 1.85 -10.94 -6.70
C ALA A 2 1.88 -9.45 -6.28
N ASP A 3 2.31 -8.57 -7.18
CA ASP A 3 2.41 -7.11 -6.91
C ASP A 3 1.05 -6.53 -6.48
N GLY A 4 -0.02 -7.02 -7.11
CA GLY A 4 -1.36 -6.55 -6.79
C GLY A 4 -1.92 -7.03 -5.46
N ARG A 5 -1.40 -8.09 -4.86
CA ARG A 5 -1.85 -8.48 -3.51
C ARG A 5 -1.24 -7.57 -2.45
N LEU A 6 0.06 -7.33 -2.58
CA LEU A 6 0.80 -6.47 -1.67
C LEU A 6 0.32 -5.02 -1.75
N GLU A 7 0.04 -4.49 -2.94
CA GLU A 7 -0.55 -3.16 -3.08
C GLU A 7 -1.91 -3.06 -2.36
N THR A 8 -2.80 -4.03 -2.54
CA THR A 8 -4.11 -4.06 -1.85
C THR A 8 -3.95 -4.09 -0.33
N LEU A 9 -3.03 -4.92 0.21
CA LEU A 9 -2.71 -4.90 1.64
C LEU A 9 -2.16 -3.54 2.08
N GLY A 10 -1.34 -2.90 1.25
CA GLY A 10 -0.80 -1.57 1.51
C GLY A 10 -1.87 -0.49 1.62
N PHE A 11 -2.93 -0.55 0.80
CA PHE A 11 -4.09 0.35 0.94
C PHE A 11 -4.82 0.09 2.25
N LEU A 12 -5.10 -1.17 2.60
CA LEU A 12 -5.79 -1.51 3.85
C LEU A 12 -4.99 -1.13 5.09
N ALA A 13 -3.66 -1.29 5.07
CA ALA A 13 -2.79 -0.92 6.17
C ALA A 13 -2.73 0.60 6.41
N ARG A 14 -2.85 1.40 5.34
CA ARG A 14 -2.76 2.87 5.42
C ARG A 14 -4.13 3.53 5.64
N ASP A 15 -5.13 3.05 4.93
CA ASP A 15 -6.43 3.72 4.78
C ASP A 15 -7.55 3.00 5.57
N GLY A 16 -7.20 1.97 6.34
CA GLY A 16 -8.13 1.21 7.18
C GLY A 16 -9.04 0.26 6.41
N ALA A 17 -10.19 -0.07 7.00
CA ALA A 17 -11.17 -0.97 6.39
C ALA A 17 -11.76 -0.33 5.12
N GLN A 18 -11.88 -1.11 4.04
CA GLN A 18 -12.33 -0.62 2.73
C GLN A 18 -13.31 -1.58 2.07
N SER A 19 -14.29 -1.05 1.34
CA SER A 19 -15.14 -1.88 0.48
C SER A 19 -14.37 -2.41 -0.74
N ILE A 20 -14.84 -3.50 -1.34
CA ILE A 20 -14.25 -4.05 -2.59
C ILE A 20 -14.31 -3.02 -3.72
N ALA A 21 -15.37 -2.21 -3.78
CA ALA A 21 -15.51 -1.14 -4.77
C ALA A 21 -14.47 -0.04 -4.57
N SER A 22 -14.23 0.40 -3.33
CA SER A 22 -13.17 1.37 -3.00
C SER A 22 -11.79 0.83 -3.37
N LEU A 23 -11.48 -0.41 -2.98
CA LEU A 23 -10.21 -1.06 -3.34
C LEU A 23 -10.04 -1.18 -4.86
N ALA A 24 -11.10 -1.51 -5.60
CA ALA A 24 -11.06 -1.58 -7.06
C ALA A 24 -10.73 -0.22 -7.70
N ARG A 25 -11.31 0.87 -7.18
CA ARG A 25 -10.99 2.24 -7.62
C ARG A 25 -9.54 2.61 -7.31
N LEU A 26 -9.09 2.40 -6.07
CA LEU A 26 -7.71 2.67 -5.64
C LEU A 26 -6.69 1.92 -6.49
N ARG A 27 -7.00 0.67 -6.84
CA ARG A 27 -6.16 -0.20 -7.67
C ARG A 27 -6.37 -0.03 -9.17
N ARG A 28 -7.32 0.81 -9.59
CA ARG A 28 -7.69 1.04 -10.99
C ARG A 28 -7.98 -0.26 -11.75
N VAL A 29 -8.68 -1.20 -11.10
CA VAL A 29 -9.10 -2.48 -11.69
C VAL A 29 -10.62 -2.64 -11.63
N ARG A 30 -11.14 -3.63 -12.35
CA ARG A 30 -12.57 -3.98 -12.31
C ARG A 30 -12.91 -4.63 -10.95
N HIS A 31 -14.16 -4.47 -10.53
CA HIS A 31 -14.68 -5.05 -9.28
C HIS A 31 -14.46 -6.57 -9.20
N GLN A 32 -14.72 -7.32 -10.28
CA GLN A 32 -14.51 -8.77 -10.31
C GLN A 32 -13.05 -9.15 -10.07
N THR A 33 -12.10 -8.41 -10.66
CA THR A 33 -10.68 -8.61 -10.43
C THR A 33 -10.33 -8.37 -8.96
N MET A 34 -10.85 -7.29 -8.37
CA MET A 34 -10.60 -7.00 -6.96
C MET A 34 -11.21 -8.06 -6.03
N SER A 35 -12.42 -8.53 -6.33
CA SER A 35 -13.07 -9.59 -5.56
C SER A 35 -12.22 -10.86 -5.52
N THR A 36 -11.62 -11.27 -6.66
CA THR A 36 -10.69 -12.39 -6.73
C THR A 36 -9.42 -12.16 -5.91
N VAL A 37 -8.85 -10.94 -5.95
CA VAL A 37 -7.66 -10.58 -5.15
C VAL A 37 -7.97 -10.66 -3.66
N VAL A 38 -9.09 -10.08 -3.22
CA VAL A 38 -9.51 -10.11 -1.81
C VAL A 38 -9.79 -11.55 -1.36
N ALA A 39 -10.47 -12.35 -2.17
CA ALA A 39 -10.73 -13.75 -1.83
C ALA A 39 -9.42 -14.56 -1.69
N ASP A 40 -8.39 -14.26 -2.49
CA ASP A 40 -7.08 -14.91 -2.35
C ASP A 40 -6.34 -14.49 -1.07
N LEU A 41 -6.39 -13.21 -0.73
CA LEU A 41 -5.83 -12.68 0.51
C LEU A 41 -6.56 -13.24 1.75
N GLU A 42 -7.88 -13.38 1.67
CA GLU A 42 -8.74 -13.94 2.73
C GLU A 42 -8.41 -15.42 2.95
N ARG A 43 -8.28 -16.21 1.86
CA ARG A 43 -7.81 -17.61 1.96
C ARG A 43 -6.44 -17.76 2.60
N GLN A 44 -5.58 -16.76 2.45
CA GLN A 44 -4.25 -16.73 3.09
C GLN A 44 -4.29 -16.18 4.53
N GLY A 45 -5.45 -15.79 5.04
CA GLY A 45 -5.60 -15.23 6.39
C GLY A 45 -5.02 -13.81 6.53
N LEU A 46 -4.75 -13.12 5.43
CA LEU A 46 -4.11 -11.79 5.42
C LEU A 46 -5.13 -10.65 5.54
N VAL A 47 -6.40 -10.93 5.23
CA VAL A 47 -7.53 -10.01 5.40
C VAL A 47 -8.73 -10.75 5.98
N GLY A 48 -9.63 -10.03 6.62
CA GLY A 48 -10.96 -10.49 7.01
C GLY A 48 -12.05 -9.66 6.32
N ARG A 49 -13.28 -10.18 6.34
CA ARG A 49 -14.48 -9.49 5.87
C ARG A 49 -15.50 -9.36 6.98
N THR A 50 -16.09 -8.18 7.12
CA THR A 50 -17.23 -7.93 8.00
C THR A 50 -18.37 -7.31 7.19
N PRO A 51 -19.64 -7.53 7.57
CA PRO A 51 -20.76 -6.78 7.02
C PRO A 51 -20.51 -5.28 7.15
N ASP A 52 -20.89 -4.52 6.13
CA ASP A 52 -20.87 -3.07 6.20
C ASP A 52 -22.09 -2.58 7.00
N PRO A 53 -21.92 -1.86 8.12
CA PRO A 53 -23.06 -1.36 8.89
C PRO A 53 -23.90 -0.33 8.12
N ASP A 54 -23.32 0.33 7.12
CA ASP A 54 -23.97 1.39 6.34
C ASP A 54 -24.57 0.86 5.01
N ASP A 55 -24.20 -0.37 4.60
CA ASP A 55 -24.75 -1.06 3.43
C ASP A 55 -25.06 -2.53 3.75
N ALA A 56 -26.34 -2.88 3.84
CA ALA A 56 -26.81 -4.24 4.10
C ALA A 56 -26.35 -5.29 3.07
N ARG A 57 -25.89 -4.86 1.89
CA ARG A 57 -25.32 -5.74 0.85
C ARG A 57 -23.81 -5.59 0.72
N GLY A 58 -23.22 -4.66 1.47
CA GLY A 58 -21.80 -4.34 1.46
C GLY A 58 -20.99 -5.20 2.42
N VAL A 59 -19.70 -5.34 2.10
CA VAL A 59 -18.71 -5.92 3.00
C VAL A 59 -17.51 -4.99 3.08
N LEU A 60 -17.01 -4.81 4.30
CA LEU A 60 -15.75 -4.14 4.57
C LEU A 60 -14.65 -5.19 4.68
N VAL A 61 -13.54 -4.91 3.99
CA VAL A 61 -12.32 -5.71 4.03
C VAL A 61 -11.37 -5.04 5.00
N THR A 62 -10.84 -5.80 5.96
CA THR A 62 -9.91 -5.31 6.98
C THR A 62 -8.64 -6.15 6.95
N ILE A 63 -7.48 -5.52 7.09
CA ILE A 63 -6.21 -6.24 7.18
C ILE A 63 -6.10 -6.97 8.53
N THR A 64 -5.55 -8.19 8.52
CA THR A 64 -5.24 -8.93 9.75
C THR A 64 -3.83 -8.59 10.24
N PRO A 65 -3.46 -8.94 11.50
CA PRO A 65 -2.08 -8.82 11.95
C PRO A 65 -1.06 -9.55 11.07
N ALA A 66 -1.44 -10.71 10.52
CA ALA A 66 -0.59 -11.45 9.57
C ALA A 66 -0.43 -10.72 8.24
N GLY A 67 -1.51 -10.09 7.73
CA GLY A 67 -1.45 -9.22 6.56
C GLY A 67 -0.53 -8.02 6.77
N ASP A 68 -0.61 -7.37 7.93
CA ASP A 68 0.25 -6.22 8.25
C ASP A 68 1.73 -6.63 8.31
N ALA A 69 2.04 -7.77 8.94
CA ALA A 69 3.40 -8.31 8.97
C ALA A 69 3.98 -8.53 7.56
N VAL A 70 3.17 -8.99 6.60
CA VAL A 70 3.60 -9.14 5.19
C VAL A 70 3.93 -7.79 4.55
N VAL A 71 3.14 -6.75 4.84
CA VAL A 71 3.43 -5.38 4.36
C VAL A 71 4.73 -4.86 4.95
N GLN A 72 4.95 -5.04 6.25
CA GLN A 72 6.17 -4.56 6.92
C GLN A 72 7.43 -5.31 6.44
N GLU A 73 7.35 -6.62 6.26
CA GLU A 73 8.47 -7.40 5.73
C GLU A 73 8.82 -6.96 4.31
N SER A 74 7.81 -6.74 3.46
CA SER A 74 8.09 -6.25 2.11
C SER A 74 8.70 -4.84 2.09
N ARG A 75 8.27 -3.94 2.98
CA ARG A 75 8.87 -2.60 3.13
C ARG A 75 10.33 -2.71 3.57
N THR A 76 10.61 -3.54 4.57
CA THR A 76 11.95 -3.78 5.10
C THR A 76 12.88 -4.37 4.04
N SER A 77 12.41 -5.38 3.30
CA SER A 77 13.17 -6.00 2.21
C SER A 77 13.49 -5.00 1.09
N ARG A 78 12.53 -4.15 0.72
CA ARG A 78 12.76 -3.09 -0.27
C ARG A 78 13.78 -2.06 0.22
N ALA A 79 13.69 -1.63 1.48
CA ALA A 79 14.64 -0.69 2.07
C ALA A 79 16.06 -1.27 2.09
N ARG A 80 16.23 -2.52 2.51
CA ARG A 80 17.53 -3.22 2.50
C ARG A 80 18.14 -3.29 1.09
N ARG A 81 17.34 -3.65 0.08
CA ARG A 81 17.79 -3.69 -1.31
C ARG A 81 18.21 -2.31 -1.82
N MET A 82 17.48 -1.27 -1.44
CA MET A 82 17.80 0.10 -1.85
C MET A 82 19.09 0.60 -1.20
N LEU A 83 19.28 0.31 0.09
CA LEU A 83 20.53 0.62 0.79
C LEU A 83 21.72 -0.08 0.14
N ALA A 84 21.61 -1.40 -0.11
CA ALA A 84 22.68 -2.15 -0.77
C ALA A 84 23.00 -1.61 -2.18
N ALA A 85 21.99 -1.16 -2.93
CA ALA A 85 22.21 -0.54 -4.24
C ALA A 85 22.90 0.82 -4.12
N ALA A 86 22.51 1.65 -3.16
CA ALA A 86 23.18 2.91 -2.88
C ALA A 86 24.65 2.66 -2.48
N ASP A 87 24.90 1.72 -1.56
CA ASP A 87 26.23 1.28 -1.12
C ASP A 87 27.14 0.89 -2.28
N ALA A 88 26.60 0.18 -3.27
CA ALA A 88 27.36 -0.28 -4.41
C ALA A 88 27.58 0.78 -5.52
N ALA A 89 26.68 1.76 -5.65
CA ALA A 89 26.63 2.61 -6.85
C ALA A 89 26.90 4.10 -6.60
N LEU A 90 26.79 4.59 -5.36
CA LEU A 90 26.85 6.02 -5.05
C LEU A 90 28.05 6.36 -4.17
N ASP A 91 28.70 7.49 -4.44
CA ASP A 91 29.65 8.07 -3.49
C ASP A 91 28.97 8.90 -2.38
N GLU A 92 29.76 9.48 -1.48
CA GLU A 92 29.24 10.25 -0.34
C GLU A 92 28.52 11.54 -0.79
N ASP A 93 29.02 12.21 -1.82
CA ASP A 93 28.43 13.46 -2.32
C ASP A 93 27.11 13.19 -3.06
N GLU A 94 27.04 12.09 -3.80
CA GLU A 94 25.82 11.60 -4.43
C GLU A 94 24.77 11.17 -3.42
N ARG A 95 25.17 10.48 -2.32
CA ARG A 95 24.26 10.17 -1.20
C ARG A 95 23.73 11.43 -0.53
N ALA A 96 24.62 12.38 -0.22
CA ALA A 96 24.22 13.64 0.36
C ALA A 96 23.25 14.40 -0.56
N THR A 97 23.46 14.33 -1.87
CA THR A 97 22.57 14.90 -2.88
C THR A 97 21.21 14.20 -2.88
N LEU A 98 21.18 12.87 -2.83
CA LEU A 98 19.95 12.09 -2.77
C LEU A 98 19.12 12.41 -1.52
N VAL A 99 19.76 12.55 -0.35
CA VAL A 99 19.10 12.94 0.90
C VAL A 99 18.49 14.34 0.80
N ARG A 100 19.23 15.31 0.23
CA ARG A 100 18.70 16.66 -0.01
C ARG A 100 17.51 16.63 -0.98
N ALA A 101 17.62 15.88 -2.07
CA ALA A 101 16.55 15.73 -3.06
C ALA A 101 15.28 15.11 -2.44
N ALA A 102 15.42 14.06 -1.62
CA ALA A 102 14.30 13.45 -0.91
C ALA A 102 13.56 14.47 -0.03
N ALA A 103 14.28 15.28 0.75
CA ALA A 103 13.66 16.32 1.59
C ALA A 103 12.91 17.39 0.77
N VAL A 104 13.39 17.73 -0.42
CA VAL A 104 12.69 18.66 -1.33
C VAL A 104 11.44 18.01 -1.91
N LEU A 105 11.53 16.74 -2.33
CA LEU A 105 10.39 15.98 -2.84
C LEU A 105 9.30 15.80 -1.79
N ASP A 106 9.66 15.57 -0.52
CA ASP A 106 8.69 15.48 0.58
C ASP A 106 7.91 16.78 0.78
N LYS A 107 8.59 17.92 0.70
CA LYS A 107 7.94 19.25 0.74
C LYS A 107 6.98 19.44 -0.42
N LEU A 108 7.40 19.05 -1.63
CA LEU A 108 6.54 19.13 -2.83
C LEU A 108 5.31 18.23 -2.68
N ALA A 109 5.49 16.99 -2.22
CA ALA A 109 4.38 16.06 -2.01
C ALA A 109 3.39 16.55 -0.94
N ALA A 110 3.88 17.19 0.13
CA ALA A 110 3.02 17.81 1.13
C ALA A 110 2.21 18.98 0.56
N ALA A 111 2.83 19.83 -0.26
CA ALA A 111 2.14 20.94 -0.92
C ALA A 111 1.04 20.47 -1.89
N LEU A 112 1.29 19.39 -2.65
CA LEU A 112 0.30 18.79 -3.55
C LEU A 112 -0.93 18.28 -2.80
N ARG A 113 -0.74 17.56 -1.68
CA ARG A 113 -1.87 17.09 -0.84
C ARG A 113 -2.70 18.23 -0.26
N ALA A 114 -2.07 19.36 0.06
CA ALA A 114 -2.77 20.55 0.53
C ALA A 114 -3.54 21.28 -0.59
N SER A 115 -3.27 20.96 -1.86
CA SER A 115 -3.85 21.63 -3.03
C SER A 115 -5.01 20.85 -3.67
N GLU A 116 -5.24 19.59 -3.30
CA GLU A 116 -6.43 18.83 -3.72
C GLU A 116 -7.59 19.17 -2.78
N PRO A 117 -8.66 19.87 -3.23
CA PRO A 117 -9.89 19.99 -2.46
C PRO A 117 -10.66 18.66 -2.54
N ASP A 118 -11.29 18.28 -1.42
CA ASP A 118 -12.20 17.12 -1.28
C ASP A 118 -13.28 17.07 -2.37
#